data_AF-A0A2M7KSW7-F1
#
_entry.id   AF-A0A2M7KSW7-F1
#
_cell.length_a   1.000
_cell.length_b   1.000
_cell.length_c   1.000
_cell.angle_alpha   90.00
_cell.angle_beta   90.00
_cell.angle_gamma   90.00
#
_symmetry.space_group_name_H-M   'P 1'
#
loop_
_entity.id
_entity.type
_entity.pdbx_description
1 polymer ?
#
loop_
_entity_poly.entity_id
_entity_poly.type
_entity_poly.pdbx_seq_one_letter_code
_entity_poly.pdbx_strand_id
1 'polypeptide(L)' 'MKRRLAAFTLLELLIVITILAILAALLFPMFGKAREKARSINCVGNARQLALALTMYAGDCDETLPKAFFGAPMEPGL' A
#
# COMPACT_ATOMS: atom_id res chain seq x y z
N MET A 1 52.28 -11.95 -1.42
CA MET A 1 51.37 -10.79 -1.60
C MET A 1 50.58 -10.55 -0.31
N LYS A 2 51.00 -9.62 0.55
CA LYS A 2 50.25 -9.26 1.77
C LYS A 2 49.15 -8.27 1.38
N ARG A 3 47.89 -8.71 1.38
CA ARG A 3 46.74 -7.81 1.26
C ARG A 3 46.68 -6.98 2.54
N ARG A 4 46.86 -5.65 2.44
CA ARG A 4 46.57 -4.76 3.57
C ARG A 4 45.06 -4.81 3.78
N LEU A 5 44.62 -5.33 4.93
CA LEU A 5 43.25 -5.16 5.38
C LEU A 5 43.12 -3.68 5.76
N ALA A 6 42.29 -2.94 5.03
CA ALA A 6 41.95 -1.57 5.38
C ALA A 6 41.20 -1.60 6.72
N ALA A 7 41.84 -1.11 7.79
CA ALA A 7 41.18 -0.91 9.06
C ALA A 7 40.35 0.38 8.97
N PHE A 8 39.04 0.28 9.20
CA PHE A 8 38.15 1.44 9.26
C PHE A 8 38.56 2.36 10.41
N THR A 9 38.60 3.66 10.16
CA THR A 9 38.78 4.66 11.22
C THR A 9 37.47 4.76 12.02
N LEU A 10 37.56 4.96 13.34
CA LEU A 10 36.38 5.17 14.18
C LEU A 10 35.55 6.37 13.71
N LEU A 11 36.22 7.38 13.13
CA LEU A 11 35.59 8.57 12.58
C LEU A 11 34.75 8.26 11.33
N GLU A 12 35.23 7.40 10.43
CA GLU A 12 34.45 6.97 9.26
C GLU A 12 33.15 6.28 9.66
N LEU A 13 33.17 5.43 10.69
CA LEU A 13 31.94 4.80 11.17
C LEU A 13 31.01 5.83 11.82
N LEU A 14 31.58 6.74 12.63
CA LEU A 14 30.82 7.75 13.38
C LEU A 14 30.11 8.75 12.46
N ILE A 15 30.80 9.25 11.43
CA ILE A 15 30.20 10.23 10.51
C ILE A 15 29.07 9.61 9.70
N VAL A 16 29.20 8.34 9.30
CA VAL A 16 28.17 7.62 8.55
C VAL A 16 26.90 7.44 9.37
N ILE A 17 27.00 6.96 10.60
CA ILE A 17 25.81 6.79 11.45
C ILE A 17 25.16 8.12 11.79
N THR A 18 25.97 9.19 11.94
CA THR A 18 25.46 10.54 12.23
C THR A 18 24.64 11.07 11.06
N ILE A 19 25.16 10.94 9.84
CA ILE A 19 24.43 11.36 8.63
C ILE A 19 23.16 10.51 8.46
N LEU A 20 23.23 9.19 8.65
CA LEU A 20 22.06 8.31 8.59
C LEU A 20 20.98 8.70 9.62
N ALA A 21 21.38 9.05 10.84
CA ALA A 21 20.45 9.48 11.89
C ALA A 21 19.73 10.80 11.53
N ILE A 22 20.45 11.78 10.98
CA ILE A 22 19.86 13.04 10.52
C ILE A 22 18.86 12.81 9.39
N LEU A 23 19.23 11.99 8.39
CA LEU A 23 18.34 11.65 7.29
C LEU A 23 17.09 10.89 7.78
N ALA A 24 17.27 9.92 8.67
CA ALA A 24 16.17 9.16 9.26
C ALA A 24 15.24 10.05 10.08
N ALA A 25 15.76 11.02 10.85
CA ALA A 25 14.95 11.95 11.63
C ALA A 25 14.03 12.82 10.76
N LEU A 26 14.44 13.16 9.54
CA LEU A 26 13.62 13.90 8.58
C LEU A 26 12.62 12.98 7.84
N LEU A 27 13.00 11.72 7.57
CA LEU A 27 12.18 10.76 6.82
C LEU A 27 11.10 10.08 7.68
N PHE A 28 11.43 9.74 8.93
CA PHE A 28 10.54 9.08 9.88
C PHE A 28 9.19 9.79 10.08
N PRO A 29 9.12 11.12 10.29
CA PRO A 29 7.82 11.80 10.47
C PRO A 29 6.92 11.75 9.24
N MET A 30 7.48 11.63 8.03
CA MET A 30 6.71 11.58 6.79
C MET A 30 6.19 10.18 6.44
N PHE A 31 6.80 9.13 7.01
CA PHE A 31 6.48 7.74 6.68
C PHE A 31 5.03 7.36 7.02
N GLY A 32 4.49 7.85 8.14
CA GLY A 32 3.09 7.59 8.53
C GLY A 32 2.08 8.14 7.52
N LYS A 33 2.25 9.40 7.11
CA LYS A 33 1.37 10.06 6.12
C LYS A 33 1.48 9.40 4.75
N ALA A 34 2.68 8.99 4.35
CA ALA A 34 2.90 8.28 3.09
C ALA A 34 2.17 6.92 3.07
N ARG A 35 2.22 6.16 4.16
CA ARG A 35 1.52 4.88 4.29
C ARG A 35 -0.01 5.03 4.21
N GLU A 36 -0.56 6.04 4.88
CA GLU A 36 -1.99 6.32 4.82
C GLU A 36 -2.44 6.74 3.42
N LYS A 37 -1.69 7.63 2.75
CA LYS A 37 -1.93 7.97 1.35
C LYS A 37 -1.86 6.75 0.43
N ALA A 38 -0.88 5.87 0.61
CA ALA A 38 -0.78 4.63 -0.17
C ALA A 38 -2.01 3.72 0.04
N ARG A 39 -2.51 3.60 1.28
CA ARG A 39 -3.74 2.86 1.58
C ARG A 39 -4.95 3.48 0.87
N SER A 40 -5.08 4.81 0.91
CA SER A 40 -6.16 5.52 0.23
C SER A 40 -6.11 5.30 -1.30
N ILE A 41 -4.93 5.40 -1.91
CA ILE A 41 -4.72 5.13 -3.34
C ILE A 41 -5.16 3.71 -3.70
N ASN A 42 -4.79 2.72 -2.89
CA ASN A 42 -5.22 1.33 -3.11
C ASN A 42 -6.74 1.18 -3.01
N CYS A 43 -7.38 1.78 -2.00
CA CYS A 43 -8.83 1.74 -1.84
C CYS A 43 -9.55 2.37 -3.05
N VAL A 44 -9.09 3.53 -3.51
CA VAL A 44 -9.65 4.20 -4.70
C VAL A 44 -9.43 3.36 -5.96
N GLY A 45 -8.26 2.74 -6.11
CA GLY A 45 -7.97 1.81 -7.19
C GLY A 45 -8.93 0.62 -7.23
N ASN A 46 -9.17 -0.02 -6.09
CA ASN A 46 -10.11 -1.14 -5.96
C ASN A 46 -11.54 -0.70 -6.27
N ALA A 47 -11.99 0.46 -5.76
CA ALA A 47 -13.32 0.98 -6.04
C ALA A 47 -13.51 1.27 -7.53
N ARG A 48 -12.49 1.83 -8.20
CA ARG A 48 -12.52 2.05 -9.65
C ARG A 48 -12.60 0.74 -10.43
N GLN A 49 -11.87 -0.30 -10.02
CA GLN A 49 -11.94 -1.61 -10.64
C GLN A 49 -13.31 -2.26 -10.46
N LEU A 50 -13.92 -2.14 -9.27
CA LEU A 50 -15.28 -2.60 -9.02
C LEU A 50 -16.31 -1.85 -9.87
N ALA A 51 -16.22 -0.51 -9.93
CA ALA A 51 -17.11 0.30 -10.76
C ALA A 51 -17.03 -0.11 -12.24
N LEU A 52 -15.81 -0.31 -12.75
CA LEU A 52 -15.60 -0.81 -14.11
C LEU A 52 -16.26 -2.19 -14.30
N ALA A 53 -16.05 -3.12 -13.37
CA ALA A 53 -16.67 -4.45 -13.44
C ALA A 53 -18.21 -4.39 -13.44
N LEU A 54 -18.80 -3.50 -12.64
CA LEU A 54 -20.25 -3.28 -12.61
C LEU A 54 -20.77 -2.69 -13.92
N THR A 55 -20.05 -1.71 -14.49
CA THR A 55 -20.41 -1.13 -15.79
C THR A 55 -20.31 -2.17 -16.92
N MET A 56 -19.26 -2.98 -16.93
CA MET A 56 -19.10 -4.08 -17.89
C MET A 56 -20.24 -5.09 -17.75
N TYR A 57 -20.57 -5.50 -16.53
CA TYR A 57 -21.67 -6.42 -16.27
C TYR A 57 -23.01 -5.87 -16.76
N ALA A 58 -23.34 -4.62 -16.42
CA ALA A 58 -24.60 -4.00 -16.85
C ALA A 58 -24.70 -3.89 -18.38
N GLY A 59 -23.58 -3.62 -19.06
CA GLY A 59 -23.53 -3.62 -20.52
C GLY A 59 -23.83 -4.99 -21.13
N ASP A 60 -23.44 -6.07 -20.46
CA ASP A 60 -23.66 -7.45 -20.92
C ASP A 60 -25.02 -8.04 -20.48
N CYS A 61 -25.69 -7.46 -19.49
CA CYS A 61 -26.88 -8.01 -18.83
C CYS A 61 -28.07 -7.02 -18.83
N ASP A 62 -28.53 -6.57 -19.99
CA ASP A 62 -29.72 -5.69 -20.16
C ASP A 62 -29.78 -4.53 -19.13
N GLU A 63 -28.65 -3.86 -18.92
CA GLU A 63 -28.50 -2.74 -17.98
C GLU A 63 -28.81 -3.08 -16.51
N THR A 64 -28.85 -4.37 -16.18
CA THR A 64 -29.12 -4.89 -14.84
C THR A 64 -27.83 -4.99 -14.06
N LEU A 65 -27.81 -4.45 -12.84
CA LEU A 65 -26.66 -4.60 -11.92
C LEU A 65 -26.67 -5.98 -11.24
N PRO A 66 -25.51 -6.51 -10.82
CA PRO A 66 -25.46 -7.78 -10.08
C PRO A 66 -26.31 -7.68 -8.82
N LYS A 67 -27.17 -8.69 -8.61
CA LYS A 67 -27.95 -8.78 -7.36
C LYS A 67 -26.98 -8.94 -6.20
N ALA A 68 -26.92 -7.93 -5.33
CA ALA A 68 -26.20 -8.06 -4.08
C ALA A 68 -26.94 -9.11 -3.23
N PHE A 69 -26.28 -10.22 -2.94
CA PHE A 69 -26.78 -11.19 -1.97
C PHE A 69 -26.57 -10.60 -0.57
N PHE A 70 -27.35 -9.56 -0.24
CA PHE A 70 -27.61 -9.24 1.15
C PHE A 70 -28.39 -10.43 1.67
N GLY A 71 -27.82 -11.15 2.64
CA GLY A 71 -28.53 -12.21 3.33
C GLY A 71 -29.77 -11.65 4.02
N ALA A 72 -30.83 -11.44 3.24
CA ALA A 72 -32.17 -11.55 3.77
C ALA A 72 -32.21 -12.93 4.45
N PRO A 73 -32.79 -13.05 5.65
CA PRO A 73 -33.09 -14.37 6.16
C PRO A 73 -33.82 -15.09 5.03
N MET A 74 -33.26 -16.20 4.59
CA MET A 74 -33.96 -17.14 3.75
C MET A 74 -35.14 -17.59 4.61
N GLU A 75 -36.27 -16.88 4.56
CA GLU A 75 -37.53 -17.44 5.01
C GLU A 75 -37.65 -18.75 4.23
N PRO A 76 -37.56 -19.91 4.89
CA PRO A 76 -37.90 -21.15 4.23
C PRO A 76 -39.41 -21.08 4.03
N GLY A 77 -39.84 -20.58 2.88
CA GLY A 77 -41.24 -20.57 2.50
C GLY A 77 -41.64 -21.98 2.07
N LEU A 78 -42.61 -22.54 2.81
CA LEU A 78 -43.48 -23.69 2.47
C LEU A 78 -42.88 -25.10 2.49
#